data_AF-A0A401ZFH3-F1
#
_entry.id   AF-A0A401ZFH3-F1
#
_cell.length_a   1.000
_cell.length_b   1.000
_cell.length_c   1.000
_cell.angle_alpha   90.00
_cell.angle_beta   90.00
_cell.angle_gamma   90.00
#
_symmetry.space_group_name_H-M   'P 1'
#
loop_
_entity.id
_entity.type
_entity.pdbx_description
1 polymer ?
#
loop_
_entity_poly.entity_id
_entity_poly.type
_entity_poly.pdbx_seq_one_letter_code
_entity_poly.pdbx_strand_id
1 'polypeptide(L)'
;MSQMHDSDHGLPGEHNEEDIEQLLLHGLSLSSSSSNNSGIHEAESPVEVDDEEEQAAHQSSDTQGALGLFAEAAQDMATASVELGLGRHFACADFCNQAAEKAAQAVSLLRFGRRTTYDHDLRALGSQVNAPDDILNEMERLTPFHPEAFYADTPPEEADEVINAEQASSYVQSARKILRWARSIVLSV
;
A
#
# COMPACT_ATOMS: atom_id res chain seq x y z
N MET A 1 -20.07 70.10 12.40
CA MET A 1 -20.46 68.70 12.11
C MET A 1 -19.27 68.06 11.42
N SER A 2 -18.57 67.15 12.11
CA SER A 2 -17.34 66.53 11.61
C SER A 2 -17.61 65.03 11.46
N GLN A 3 -17.43 64.53 10.25
CA GLN A 3 -17.44 63.10 9.94
C GLN A 3 -16.21 62.44 10.55
N MET A 4 -16.39 61.29 11.20
CA MET A 4 -15.33 60.32 11.43
C MET A 4 -15.74 59.03 10.71
N HIS A 5 -14.94 58.67 9.71
CA HIS A 5 -14.88 57.33 9.16
C HIS A 5 -14.24 56.43 10.22
N ASP A 6 -14.92 55.37 10.62
CA ASP A 6 -14.26 54.20 11.20
C ASP A 6 -14.00 53.22 10.06
N SER A 7 -12.71 53.02 9.81
CA SER A 7 -12.18 51.95 8.98
C SER A 7 -11.39 51.01 9.86
N ASP A 8 -11.77 49.74 9.77
CA ASP A 8 -10.90 48.56 9.77
C ASP A 8 -10.26 48.08 11.09
N HIS A 9 -10.42 46.79 11.37
CA HIS A 9 -9.34 45.80 11.46
C HIS A 9 -9.90 44.43 11.81
N GLY A 10 -10.32 43.68 10.79
CA GLY A 10 -10.49 42.23 10.88
C GLY A 10 -9.13 41.54 10.88
N LEU A 11 -8.89 40.68 11.87
CA LEU A 11 -7.64 39.93 12.03
C LEU A 11 -7.43 38.94 10.86
N PRO A 12 -6.21 38.77 10.33
CA PRO A 12 -5.91 37.76 9.34
C PRO A 12 -5.56 36.45 10.07
N GLY A 13 -6.43 35.44 10.00
CA GLY A 13 -6.08 34.15 10.62
C GLY A 13 -7.16 33.08 10.71
N GLU A 14 -8.38 33.32 10.23
CA GLU A 14 -9.38 32.26 10.12
C GLU A 14 -9.20 31.59 8.74
N HIS A 15 -8.34 30.57 8.69
CA HIS A 15 -8.39 29.61 7.60
C HIS A 15 -9.72 28.86 7.73
N ASN A 16 -10.65 29.20 6.85
CA ASN A 16 -12.00 28.66 6.85
C ASN A 16 -11.90 27.14 6.63
N GLU A 17 -12.47 26.32 7.51
CA GLU A 17 -12.44 24.85 7.41
C GLU A 17 -13.02 24.38 6.07
N GLU A 18 -13.99 25.13 5.55
CA GLU A 18 -14.57 24.95 4.22
C GLU A 18 -13.54 25.07 3.09
N ASP A 19 -12.52 25.91 3.23
CA ASP A 19 -11.45 26.06 2.23
C ASP A 19 -10.53 24.83 2.23
N ILE A 20 -10.28 24.25 3.42
CA ILE A 20 -9.47 23.02 3.56
C ILE A 20 -10.26 21.82 3.02
N GLU A 21 -11.55 21.72 3.34
CA GLU A 21 -12.41 20.67 2.78
C GLU A 21 -12.46 20.75 1.25
N GLN A 22 -12.60 21.95 0.68
CA GLN A 22 -12.59 22.13 -0.78
C GLN A 22 -11.25 21.75 -1.40
N LEU A 23 -10.12 22.10 -0.76
CA LEU A 23 -8.79 21.72 -1.24
C LEU A 23 -8.54 20.21 -1.20
N LEU A 24 -9.05 19.52 -0.17
CA LEU A 24 -8.93 18.07 -0.03
C LEU A 24 -9.87 17.32 -0.99
N LEU A 25 -11.09 17.82 -1.17
CA LEU A 25 -12.08 17.19 -2.06
C LEU A 25 -11.76 17.39 -3.53
N HIS A 26 -11.17 18.52 -3.92
CA HIS A 26 -11.05 18.91 -5.34
C HIS A 26 -9.59 19.01 -5.81
N GLY A 27 -8.63 18.92 -4.88
CA GLY A 27 -7.21 19.06 -5.18
C GLY A 27 -6.83 20.46 -5.68
N LEU A 28 -5.52 20.72 -5.76
CA LEU A 28 -5.01 21.93 -6.40
C LEU A 28 -5.09 21.78 -7.93
N SER A 29 -6.17 22.28 -8.53
CA SER A 29 -6.33 22.27 -9.99
C SER A 29 -5.41 23.30 -10.66
N LEU A 30 -4.22 22.87 -11.07
CA LEU A 30 -3.41 23.57 -12.07
C LEU A 30 -4.05 23.28 -13.43
N SER A 31 -4.75 24.27 -13.97
CA SER A 31 -5.47 24.16 -15.24
C SER A 31 -4.51 23.99 -16.44
N SER A 32 -4.18 22.75 -16.79
CA SER A 32 -3.71 22.39 -18.12
C SER A 32 -4.92 21.96 -18.96
N SER A 33 -5.33 22.84 -19.87
CA SER A 33 -6.41 22.62 -20.82
C SER A 33 -6.05 21.56 -21.85
N SER A 34 -6.86 20.50 -21.96
CA SER A 34 -7.04 19.75 -23.20
C SER A 34 -8.37 19.00 -23.21
N SER A 35 -9.01 19.07 -24.36
CA SER A 35 -10.44 18.94 -24.57
C SER A 35 -10.86 17.57 -25.14
N ASN A 36 -12.07 17.17 -24.74
CA ASN A 36 -13.16 16.58 -25.54
C ASN A 36 -13.22 15.09 -25.93
N ASN A 37 -14.42 14.54 -25.60
CA ASN A 37 -15.28 13.57 -26.30
C ASN A 37 -14.79 12.11 -26.42
N SER A 38 -15.62 11.06 -26.33
CA SER A 38 -17.07 10.78 -26.50
C SER A 38 -17.26 9.31 -26.02
N GLY A 39 -18.36 8.80 -25.46
CA GLY A 39 -19.73 8.70 -25.99
C GLY A 39 -20.19 7.21 -26.08
N ILE A 40 -20.98 6.77 -25.08
CA ILE A 40 -22.19 5.88 -25.05
C ILE A 40 -22.25 4.49 -25.79
N HIS A 41 -22.97 3.54 -25.13
CA HIS A 41 -23.78 2.37 -25.58
C HIS A 41 -23.09 0.99 -25.54
N GLU A 42 -23.73 -0.15 -25.24
CA GLU A 42 -24.98 -0.57 -24.56
C GLU A 42 -24.84 -2.11 -24.38
N ALA A 43 -25.72 -2.71 -23.58
CA ALA A 43 -25.72 -4.10 -23.16
C ALA A 43 -25.90 -5.16 -24.27
N GLU A 44 -25.43 -6.39 -24.03
CA GLU A 44 -26.19 -7.66 -24.15
C GLU A 44 -25.37 -8.88 -23.70
N SER A 45 -26.07 -9.90 -23.19
CA SER A 45 -25.64 -11.17 -22.58
C SER A 45 -26.61 -12.26 -23.07
N PRO A 46 -26.43 -13.57 -22.82
CA PRO A 46 -25.25 -14.46 -22.83
C PRO A 46 -25.43 -15.60 -23.86
N VAL A 47 -24.38 -16.36 -24.16
CA VAL A 47 -24.52 -17.67 -24.83
C VAL A 47 -23.81 -18.72 -23.98
N GLU A 48 -24.61 -19.64 -23.42
CA GLU A 48 -24.16 -20.87 -22.79
C GLU A 48 -23.65 -21.84 -23.86
N VAL A 49 -22.45 -22.37 -23.66
CA VAL A 49 -21.97 -23.57 -24.35
C VAL A 49 -21.37 -24.48 -23.28
N ASP A 50 -22.06 -25.59 -23.05
CA ASP A 50 -21.53 -26.78 -22.41
C ASP A 50 -20.31 -27.27 -23.17
N ASP A 51 -19.16 -27.33 -22.51
CA ASP A 51 -18.06 -28.23 -22.85
C ASP A 51 -17.49 -28.75 -21.52
N GLU A 52 -18.10 -29.84 -21.04
CA GLU A 52 -17.47 -30.76 -20.09
C GLU A 52 -16.25 -31.40 -20.79
N GLU A 53 -15.10 -31.38 -20.11
CA GLU A 53 -13.80 -31.99 -20.48
C GLU A 53 -12.72 -31.02 -21.01
N GLU A 54 -12.16 -30.18 -20.13
CA GLU A 54 -10.71 -29.95 -19.99
C GLU A 54 -10.46 -28.84 -18.98
N GLN A 55 -10.03 -29.17 -17.77
CA GLN A 55 -9.24 -28.26 -16.94
C GLN A 55 -8.57 -29.01 -15.78
N ALA A 56 -7.73 -29.98 -16.13
CA ALA A 56 -6.45 -30.07 -15.44
C ALA A 56 -5.65 -28.83 -15.85
N ALA A 57 -6.04 -27.67 -15.31
CA ALA A 57 -5.33 -26.42 -15.51
C ALA A 57 -3.92 -26.66 -14.98
N HIS A 58 -2.98 -26.88 -15.90
CA HIS A 58 -1.59 -26.52 -15.68
C HIS A 58 -1.64 -25.08 -15.17
N GLN A 59 -1.53 -24.90 -13.85
CA GLN A 59 -1.39 -23.59 -13.23
C GLN A 59 -0.07 -23.03 -13.72
N SER A 60 -0.10 -22.40 -14.89
CA SER A 60 1.04 -21.70 -15.44
C SER A 60 1.37 -20.60 -14.43
N SER A 61 2.58 -20.66 -13.87
CA SER A 61 3.12 -19.60 -13.03
C SER A 61 2.93 -18.25 -13.73
N ASP A 62 2.35 -17.26 -13.05
CA ASP A 62 2.26 -15.90 -13.59
C ASP A 62 3.59 -15.18 -13.35
N THR A 63 4.59 -15.52 -14.17
CA THR A 63 5.95 -15.00 -14.02
C THR A 63 6.00 -13.48 -14.21
N GLN A 64 5.24 -12.93 -15.16
CA GLN A 64 5.22 -11.49 -15.39
C GLN A 64 4.55 -10.75 -14.22
N GLY A 65 3.42 -11.24 -13.72
CA GLY A 65 2.76 -10.70 -12.54
C GLY A 65 3.63 -10.80 -11.29
N ALA A 66 4.32 -11.94 -11.09
CA ALA A 66 5.25 -12.12 -9.98
C ALA A 66 6.42 -11.11 -10.03
N LEU A 67 7.03 -10.89 -11.20
CA LEU A 67 8.10 -9.91 -11.37
C LEU A 67 7.62 -8.48 -11.13
N GLY A 68 6.44 -8.13 -11.65
CA GLY A 68 5.83 -6.82 -11.44
C GLY A 68 5.56 -6.54 -9.96
N LEU A 69 4.96 -7.51 -9.26
CA LEU A 69 4.62 -7.37 -7.85
C LEU A 69 5.86 -7.36 -6.95
N PHE A 70 6.90 -8.12 -7.31
CA PHE A 70 8.18 -8.05 -6.62
C PHE A 70 8.91 -6.72 -6.85
N ALA A 71 8.75 -6.10 -8.02
CA ALA A 71 9.27 -4.75 -8.27
C ALA A 71 8.56 -3.70 -7.40
N GLU A 72 7.25 -3.81 -7.22
CA GLU A 72 6.46 -2.97 -6.31
C GLU A 72 6.92 -3.16 -4.85
N ALA A 73 7.12 -4.41 -4.41
CA ALA A 73 7.68 -4.70 -3.08
C ALA A 73 9.06 -4.05 -2.85
N ALA A 74 9.89 -4.00 -3.89
CA ALA A 74 11.20 -3.34 -3.83
C ALA A 74 11.07 -1.81 -3.77
N GLN A 75 10.05 -1.23 -4.40
CA GLN A 75 9.74 0.20 -4.30
C GLN A 75 9.28 0.56 -2.89
N ASP A 76 8.37 -0.22 -2.30
CA ASP A 76 7.93 -0.01 -0.91
C ASP A 76 9.11 -0.05 0.08
N MET A 77 10.05 -0.98 -0.10
CA MET A 77 11.26 -1.04 0.72
C MET A 77 12.16 0.20 0.57
N ALA A 78 12.23 0.75 -0.65
CA ALA A 78 12.95 2.01 -0.88
C ALA A 78 12.24 3.16 -0.16
N THR A 79 10.91 3.23 -0.24
CA THR A 79 10.10 4.22 0.48
C THR A 79 10.26 4.09 1.99
N ALA A 80 10.17 2.88 2.56
CA ALA A 80 10.43 2.65 3.98
C ALA A 80 11.80 3.19 4.44
N SER A 81 12.83 3.02 3.61
CA SER A 81 14.17 3.55 3.91
C SER A 81 14.21 5.08 3.89
N VAL A 82 13.42 5.73 3.03
CA VAL A 82 13.28 7.20 2.98
C VAL A 82 12.52 7.69 4.21
N GLU A 83 11.38 7.08 4.55
CA GLU A 83 10.56 7.47 5.70
C GLU A 83 11.33 7.34 7.03
N LEU A 84 12.15 6.29 7.18
CA LEU A 84 13.09 6.17 8.31
C LEU A 84 14.03 7.37 8.41
N GLY A 85 14.60 7.81 7.27
CA GLY A 85 15.50 8.95 7.22
C GLY A 85 14.82 10.29 7.51
N LEU A 86 13.52 10.39 7.25
CA LEU A 86 12.69 11.57 7.55
C LEU A 86 12.14 11.59 8.98
N GLY A 87 12.35 10.52 9.76
CA GLY A 87 11.82 10.38 11.12
C GLY A 87 10.33 10.03 11.17
N ARG A 88 9.74 9.59 10.05
CA ARG A 88 8.34 9.13 9.95
C ARG A 88 8.30 7.64 10.19
N HIS A 89 8.39 7.26 11.45
CA HIS A 89 8.64 5.89 11.88
C HIS A 89 7.46 4.96 11.63
N PHE A 90 6.23 5.43 11.81
CA PHE A 90 5.05 4.65 11.46
C PHE A 90 4.94 4.43 9.96
N ALA A 91 5.09 5.47 9.15
CA ALA A 91 5.11 5.34 7.69
C ALA A 91 6.20 4.36 7.23
N CYS A 92 7.38 4.40 7.85
CA CYS A 92 8.43 3.40 7.63
C CYS A 92 7.95 1.97 7.93
N ALA A 93 7.28 1.75 9.07
CA ALA A 93 6.79 0.44 9.49
C ALA A 93 5.66 -0.09 8.58
N ASP A 94 4.74 0.78 8.16
CA ASP A 94 3.70 0.46 7.17
C ASP A 94 4.30 0.03 5.83
N PHE A 95 5.23 0.81 5.26
CA PHE A 95 5.91 0.40 4.02
C PHE A 95 6.73 -0.90 4.19
N CYS A 96 7.23 -1.21 5.39
CA CYS A 96 7.84 -2.51 5.67
C CYS A 96 6.82 -3.65 5.60
N ASN A 97 5.62 -3.45 6.16
CA ASN A 97 4.50 -4.39 6.08
C ASN A 97 4.08 -4.61 4.61
N GLN A 98 3.85 -3.54 3.87
CA GLN A 98 3.47 -3.58 2.45
C GLN A 98 4.52 -4.28 1.58
N ALA A 99 5.80 -3.99 1.80
CA ALA A 99 6.89 -4.67 1.10
C ALA A 99 6.88 -6.19 1.36
N ALA A 100 6.59 -6.61 2.59
CA ALA A 100 6.48 -8.02 2.95
C ALA A 100 5.25 -8.69 2.31
N GLU A 101 4.10 -8.02 2.32
CA GLU A 101 2.87 -8.49 1.68
C GLU A 101 3.09 -8.76 0.19
N LYS A 102 3.55 -7.74 -0.54
CA LYS A 102 3.74 -7.82 -1.99
C LYS A 102 4.83 -8.84 -2.35
N ALA A 103 5.89 -8.94 -1.55
CA ALA A 103 6.91 -9.98 -1.73
C ALA A 103 6.32 -11.41 -1.60
N ALA A 104 5.45 -11.64 -0.63
CA ALA A 104 4.78 -12.93 -0.45
C ALA A 104 3.78 -13.21 -1.57
N GLN A 105 2.99 -12.22 -1.98
CA GLN A 105 2.06 -12.35 -3.09
C GLN A 105 2.80 -12.61 -4.43
N ALA A 106 3.99 -12.05 -4.63
CA ALA A 106 4.82 -12.35 -5.80
C ALA A 106 5.25 -13.83 -5.81
N VAL A 107 5.64 -14.37 -4.65
CA VAL A 107 5.91 -15.81 -4.50
C VAL A 107 4.65 -16.64 -4.79
N SER A 108 3.48 -16.18 -4.35
CA SER A 108 2.20 -16.85 -4.61
C SER A 108 1.88 -16.92 -6.11
N LEU A 109 2.01 -15.80 -6.82
CA LEU A 109 1.81 -15.73 -8.27
C LEU A 109 2.76 -16.68 -9.02
N LEU A 110 4.02 -16.73 -8.62
CA LEU A 110 4.98 -17.62 -9.25
C LEU A 110 4.70 -19.10 -8.97
N ARG A 111 4.31 -19.45 -7.75
CA ARG A 111 4.10 -20.86 -7.37
C ARG A 111 2.75 -21.42 -7.80
N PHE A 112 1.72 -20.57 -7.83
CA PHE A 112 0.32 -21.00 -7.92
C PHE A 112 -0.47 -20.31 -9.04
N GLY A 113 0.14 -19.34 -9.75
CA GLY A 113 -0.52 -18.60 -10.83
C GLY A 113 -1.62 -17.65 -10.37
N ARG A 114 -1.73 -17.38 -9.06
CA ARG A 114 -2.76 -16.51 -8.46
C ARG A 114 -2.24 -15.82 -7.22
N ARG A 115 -2.85 -14.70 -6.85
CA ARG A 115 -2.61 -14.05 -5.56
C ARG A 115 -3.31 -14.83 -4.45
N THR A 116 -2.66 -14.89 -3.31
CA THR A 116 -3.28 -15.34 -2.07
C THR A 116 -4.16 -14.22 -1.51
N THR A 117 -5.34 -14.57 -0.98
CA THR A 117 -6.18 -13.63 -0.24
C THR A 117 -5.42 -13.12 0.99
N TYR A 118 -5.33 -11.81 1.14
CA TYR A 118 -4.71 -11.16 2.28
C TYR A 118 -5.80 -10.58 3.19
N ASP A 119 -5.75 -10.95 4.47
CA ASP A 119 -6.67 -10.56 5.55
C ASP A 119 -5.95 -9.71 6.61
N HIS A 120 -4.92 -8.96 6.18
CA HIS A 120 -4.05 -8.16 7.03
C HIS A 120 -3.08 -8.95 7.93
N ASP A 121 -3.09 -10.30 7.89
CA ASP A 121 -2.11 -11.14 8.59
C ASP A 121 -0.99 -11.65 7.66
N LEU A 122 0.21 -11.08 7.83
CA LEU A 122 1.39 -11.48 7.04
C LEU A 122 1.88 -12.90 7.37
N ARG A 123 1.71 -13.37 8.61
CA ARG A 123 2.14 -14.73 9.00
C ARG A 123 1.24 -15.77 8.33
N ALA A 124 -0.06 -15.51 8.30
CA ALA A 124 -1.02 -16.35 7.57
C ALA A 124 -0.70 -16.36 6.06
N LEU A 125 -0.46 -15.19 5.46
CA LEU A 125 -0.04 -15.06 4.06
C LEU A 125 1.25 -15.84 3.77
N GLY A 126 2.28 -15.68 4.61
CA GLY A 126 3.54 -16.40 4.52
C GLY A 126 3.38 -17.92 4.59
N SER A 127 2.49 -18.39 5.47
CA SER A 127 2.21 -19.82 5.63
C SER A 127 1.60 -20.42 4.36
N GLN A 128 0.69 -19.69 3.71
CA GLN A 128 0.06 -20.12 2.46
C GLN A 128 1.04 -20.24 1.30
N VAL A 129 2.14 -19.48 1.32
CA VAL A 129 3.22 -19.57 0.33
C VAL A 129 4.38 -20.46 0.79
N ASN A 130 4.24 -21.24 1.86
CA ASN A 130 5.28 -22.10 2.42
C ASN A 130 6.59 -21.34 2.72
N ALA A 131 6.49 -20.17 3.35
CA ALA A 131 7.66 -19.48 3.90
C ALA A 131 8.23 -20.26 5.10
N PRO A 132 9.56 -20.31 5.28
CA PRO A 132 10.18 -20.98 6.42
C PRO A 132 9.92 -20.20 7.73
N ASP A 133 10.04 -20.89 8.86
CA ASP A 133 9.71 -20.33 10.19
C ASP A 133 10.43 -19.01 10.50
N ASP A 134 11.69 -18.88 10.09
CA ASP A 134 12.47 -17.68 10.33
C ASP A 134 11.95 -16.49 9.52
N ILE A 135 11.26 -16.70 8.40
CA ILE A 135 10.57 -15.67 7.60
C ILE A 135 9.17 -15.42 8.16
N LEU A 136 8.46 -16.47 8.58
CA LEU A 136 7.14 -16.33 9.23
C LEU A 136 7.22 -15.46 10.49
N ASN A 137 8.29 -15.61 11.28
CA ASN A 137 8.50 -14.79 12.47
C ASN A 137 8.75 -13.30 12.15
N GLU A 138 9.43 -12.99 11.04
CA GLU A 138 9.58 -11.60 10.59
C GLU A 138 8.26 -11.03 10.07
N MET A 139 7.47 -11.85 9.36
CA MET A 139 6.16 -11.46 8.87
C MET A 139 5.20 -11.14 10.02
N GLU A 140 5.13 -12.00 11.03
CA GLU A 140 4.35 -11.76 12.24
C GLU A 140 4.75 -10.46 12.94
N ARG A 141 6.06 -10.18 13.02
CA ARG A 141 6.56 -8.93 13.61
C ARG A 141 6.07 -7.69 12.86
N LEU A 142 5.81 -7.79 11.56
CA LEU A 142 5.35 -6.68 10.72
C LEU A 142 3.82 -6.58 10.62
N THR A 143 3.08 -7.65 10.90
CA THR A 143 1.61 -7.70 10.84
C THR A 143 0.92 -6.49 11.49
N PRO A 144 1.30 -6.02 12.70
CA PRO A 144 0.58 -4.93 13.37
C PRO A 144 0.60 -3.58 12.65
N PHE A 145 1.47 -3.38 11.66
CA PHE A 145 1.66 -2.07 11.01
C PHE A 145 0.81 -1.85 9.77
N HIS A 146 -0.10 -2.78 9.45
CA HIS A 146 -1.14 -2.48 8.48
C HIS A 146 -2.00 -1.30 9.01
N PRO A 147 -2.24 -0.22 8.25
CA PRO A 147 -2.90 0.98 8.77
C PRO A 147 -4.25 0.73 9.42
N GLU A 148 -5.08 -0.15 8.86
CA GLU A 148 -6.38 -0.51 9.46
C GLU A 148 -6.25 -1.12 10.85
N ALA A 149 -5.26 -2.01 11.03
CA ALA A 149 -5.02 -2.68 12.31
C ALA A 149 -4.36 -1.73 13.31
N PHE A 150 -3.39 -0.94 12.85
CA PHE A 150 -2.65 -0.02 13.72
C PHE A 150 -3.53 1.13 14.21
N TYR A 151 -4.31 1.75 13.31
CA TYR A 151 -5.15 2.89 13.63
C TYR A 151 -6.41 2.54 14.42
N ALA A 152 -6.71 1.24 14.58
CA ALA A 152 -7.76 0.79 15.50
C ALA A 152 -7.46 1.18 16.95
N ASP A 153 -6.17 1.16 17.34
CA ASP A 153 -5.72 1.42 18.71
C ASP A 153 -4.88 2.69 18.86
N THR A 154 -4.36 3.24 17.75
CA THR A 154 -3.46 4.42 17.77
C THR A 154 -3.95 5.48 16.77
N PRO A 155 -4.40 6.67 17.20
CA PRO A 155 -4.76 7.74 16.28
C PRO A 155 -3.59 8.12 15.36
N PRO A 156 -3.84 8.50 14.08
CA PRO A 156 -2.78 8.84 13.13
C PRO A 156 -1.81 9.93 13.63
N GLU A 157 -2.30 10.90 14.39
CA GLU A 157 -1.52 11.98 14.98
C GLU A 157 -0.53 11.53 16.06
N GLU A 158 -0.77 10.37 16.70
CA GLU A 158 0.09 9.80 17.76
C GLU A 158 1.01 8.69 17.21
N ALA A 159 0.88 8.30 15.94
CA ALA A 159 1.53 7.12 15.38
C ALA A 159 3.07 7.15 15.48
N ASP A 160 3.67 8.32 15.22
CA ASP A 160 5.13 8.52 15.31
C ASP A 160 5.62 8.72 16.76
N GLU A 161 4.71 8.85 17.74
CA GLU A 161 5.06 8.86 19.18
C GLU A 161 5.20 7.43 19.73
N VAL A 162 4.49 6.46 19.13
CA VAL A 162 4.48 5.05 19.53
C VAL A 162 5.69 4.28 19.00
N ILE A 163 6.20 4.67 17.84
CA ILE A 163 7.32 3.98 17.17
C ILE A 163 8.53 4.91 17.09
N ASN A 164 9.65 4.48 17.63
CA ASN A 164 10.91 5.21 17.54
C ASN A 164 11.83 4.72 16.41
N ALA A 165 12.91 5.46 16.15
CA ALA A 165 13.88 5.16 15.09
C ALA A 165 14.54 3.78 15.21
N GLU A 166 14.80 3.29 16.43
CA GLU A 166 15.41 1.98 16.66
C GLU A 166 14.43 0.86 16.28
N GLN A 167 13.18 0.99 16.69
CA GLN A 167 12.10 0.06 16.31
C GLN A 167 11.89 0.07 14.80
N ALA A 168 11.75 1.23 14.18
CA ALA A 168 11.58 1.37 12.72
C ALA A 168 12.75 0.76 11.94
N SER A 169 14.00 1.02 12.37
CA SER A 169 15.20 0.38 11.81
C SER A 169 15.15 -1.15 11.93
N SER A 170 14.65 -1.70 13.04
CA SER A 170 14.48 -3.14 13.20
C SER A 170 13.44 -3.72 12.22
N TYR A 171 12.35 -3.01 11.94
CA TYR A 171 11.33 -3.42 10.97
C TYR A 171 11.87 -3.40 9.54
N VAL A 172 12.71 -2.42 9.20
CA VAL A 172 13.45 -2.40 7.93
C VAL A 172 14.33 -3.65 7.77
N GLN A 173 14.97 -4.12 8.84
CA GLN A 173 15.77 -5.36 8.79
C GLN A 173 14.89 -6.60 8.55
N SER A 174 13.73 -6.68 9.23
CA SER A 174 12.74 -7.74 9.02
C SER A 174 12.24 -7.76 7.58
N ALA A 175 11.79 -6.62 7.04
CA ALA A 175 11.31 -6.51 5.65
C ALA A 175 12.40 -6.88 4.64
N ARG A 176 13.65 -6.44 4.84
CA ARG A 176 14.79 -6.81 3.99
C ARG A 176 15.03 -8.32 3.98
N LYS A 177 14.90 -9.00 5.12
CA LYS A 177 15.07 -10.45 5.21
C LYS A 177 14.00 -11.17 4.39
N ILE A 178 12.74 -10.75 4.50
CA ILE A 178 11.61 -11.27 3.72
C ILE A 178 11.83 -11.04 2.22
N LEU A 179 12.20 -9.82 1.81
CA LEU A 179 12.50 -9.49 0.41
C LEU A 179 13.64 -10.33 -0.16
N ARG A 180 14.70 -10.58 0.60
CA ARG A 180 15.82 -11.44 0.15
C ARG A 180 15.38 -12.88 -0.07
N TRP A 181 14.54 -13.41 0.82
CA TRP A 181 13.95 -14.73 0.65
C TRP A 181 13.08 -14.79 -0.60
N ALA A 182 12.13 -13.86 -0.76
CA ALA A 182 11.26 -13.81 -1.93
C ALA A 182 12.08 -13.65 -3.22
N ARG A 183 13.11 -12.80 -3.22
CA ARG A 183 14.04 -12.62 -4.35
C ARG A 183 14.66 -13.93 -4.82
N SER A 184 15.10 -14.78 -3.88
CA SER A 184 15.74 -16.06 -4.22
C SER A 184 14.80 -17.06 -4.90
N ILE A 185 13.50 -16.80 -4.86
CA ILE A 185 12.45 -17.59 -5.52
C ILE A 185 12.00 -16.90 -6.80
N VAL A 186 11.71 -15.59 -6.72
CA VAL A 186 11.12 -14.82 -7.82
C VAL A 186 12.10 -14.52 -8.94
N LEU A 187 13.40 -14.41 -8.66
CA LEU A 187 14.42 -14.12 -9.67
C LEU A 187 15.26 -15.35 -10.05
N SER A 188 14.89 -16.54 -9.57
CA SER A 188 15.54 -17.80 -9.95
C SER A 188 14.85 -18.51 -11.13
N VAL A 189 13.87 -17.84 -11.74
CA VAL A 189 13.13 -18.32 -12.93
C VAL A 189 13.96 -18.19 -14.20
#